data_AF-A0A4Y3QYZ0-F1
#
_entry.id   AF-A0A4Y3QYZ0-F1
#
_cell.length_a   1.000
_cell.length_b   1.000
_cell.length_c   1.000
_cell.angle_alpha   90.00
_cell.angle_beta   90.00
_cell.angle_gamma   90.00
#
_symmetry.space_group_name_H-M   'P 1'
#
loop_
_entity.id
_entity.type
_entity.pdbx_description
1 polymer ?
#
loop_
_entity_poly.entity_id
_entity_poly.type
_entity_poly.pdbx_seq_one_letter_code
_entity_poly.pdbx_strand_id
1 'polypeptide(L)'
;MKRVVVISDTQIPYHDGRALKNVLEFIGAYEPDEVFQIGDLVDYPTPSRWNQGTRGEFEQAVMRDSETAKRVFLEPLRKVYDGPLGILEGNHDERPRVYLAQNAPALAEFSDAFHFSKLLDFDGFGVKHVPSFYKVGPDTVLIHGHEIKGMSQIAGTSAYNHAAKAGVNVVMGHTHRLGVRRHTAGYVGGEPVTRWGFEVGNLMDASKAQYLGVGGVANWQAGFGILYVGQYDVSPVAVDVRKDGSFVVEGDRYGALRRARNGQFVAAA
;
A
#
# COMPACT_ATOMS: atom_id res chain seq x y z
N MET A 1 -17.45 -0.05 -16.70
CA MET A 1 -16.94 -0.38 -15.35
C MET A 1 -15.47 -0.04 -15.34
N LYS A 2 -15.01 0.80 -14.42
CA LYS A 2 -13.60 1.21 -14.32
C LYS A 2 -12.86 0.23 -13.41
N ARG A 3 -11.68 -0.24 -13.81
CA ARG A 3 -10.79 -1.13 -13.06
C ARG A 3 -9.70 -0.33 -12.39
N VAL A 4 -9.59 -0.44 -11.07
CA VAL A 4 -8.56 0.25 -10.29
C VAL A 4 -7.74 -0.79 -9.54
N VAL A 5 -6.42 -0.73 -9.66
CA VAL A 5 -5.50 -1.55 -8.86
C VAL A 5 -4.98 -0.71 -7.69
N VAL A 6 -5.06 -1.26 -6.48
CA VAL A 6 -4.55 -0.64 -5.25
C VAL A 6 -3.39 -1.48 -4.73
N ILE A 7 -2.18 -0.97 -4.90
CA ILE A 7 -0.95 -1.56 -4.37
C ILE A 7 -0.87 -1.23 -2.88
N SER A 8 -0.61 -2.26 -2.07
CA SER A 8 -0.53 -2.17 -0.62
C SER A 8 0.83 -1.63 -0.14
N ASP A 9 1.02 -1.64 1.18
CA ASP A 9 2.23 -1.24 1.89
C ASP A 9 3.45 -2.04 1.38
N THR A 10 4.45 -1.36 0.82
CA THR A 10 5.67 -2.02 0.32
C THR A 10 6.85 -1.83 1.25
N GLN A 11 6.87 -0.73 2.01
CA GLN A 11 7.87 -0.39 3.01
C GLN A 11 9.30 -0.60 2.50
N ILE A 12 9.61 -0.06 1.32
CA ILE A 12 10.93 -0.19 0.68
C ILE A 12 11.99 0.40 1.63
N PRO A 13 13.11 -0.31 1.90
CA PRO A 13 13.65 -1.48 1.18
C PRO A 13 13.23 -2.87 1.70
N TYR A 14 12.24 -2.96 2.58
CA TYR A 14 11.79 -4.22 3.18
C TYR A 14 10.78 -5.02 2.33
N HIS A 15 10.37 -4.51 1.18
CA HIS A 15 9.52 -5.24 0.23
C HIS A 15 10.01 -6.68 -0.07
N ASP A 16 9.05 -7.56 -0.37
CA ASP A 16 9.31 -8.83 -1.04
C ASP A 16 9.53 -8.53 -2.53
N GLY A 17 10.79 -8.68 -2.97
CA GLY A 17 11.21 -8.33 -4.33
C GLY A 17 10.48 -9.12 -5.41
N ARG A 18 10.07 -10.35 -5.13
CA ARG A 18 9.37 -11.19 -6.12
C ARG A 18 7.90 -10.83 -6.19
N ALA A 19 7.24 -10.72 -5.04
CA ALA A 19 5.85 -10.32 -4.96
C ALA A 19 5.64 -8.95 -5.64
N LEU A 20 6.49 -7.97 -5.31
CA LEU A 20 6.43 -6.65 -5.92
C LEU A 20 6.60 -6.73 -7.44
N LYS A 21 7.67 -7.38 -7.94
CA LYS A 21 7.90 -7.55 -9.38
C LYS A 21 6.69 -8.13 -10.10
N ASN A 22 6.12 -9.21 -9.57
CA ASN A 22 4.97 -9.89 -10.17
C ASN A 22 3.73 -9.00 -10.19
N VAL A 23 3.49 -8.19 -9.15
CA VAL A 23 2.39 -7.22 -9.12
C VAL A 23 2.59 -6.11 -10.17
N LEU A 24 3.81 -5.59 -10.32
CA LEU A 24 4.11 -4.57 -11.34
C LEU A 24 3.93 -5.14 -12.76
N GLU A 25 4.42 -6.34 -13.02
CA GLU A 25 4.23 -7.04 -14.31
C GLU A 25 2.75 -7.31 -14.60
N PHE A 26 1.98 -7.71 -13.58
CA PHE A 26 0.53 -7.85 -13.69
C PHE A 26 -0.14 -6.52 -14.06
N ILE A 27 0.25 -5.39 -13.49
CA ILE A 27 -0.33 -4.08 -13.83
C ILE A 27 -0.12 -3.77 -15.32
N GLY A 28 1.08 -4.05 -15.84
CA GLY A 28 1.36 -3.87 -17.27
C GLY A 28 0.56 -4.80 -18.18
N ALA A 29 0.29 -6.03 -17.75
CA ALA A 29 -0.53 -6.97 -18.52
C ALA A 29 -2.04 -6.71 -18.39
N TYR A 30 -2.49 -6.26 -17.22
CA TYR A 30 -3.89 -6.03 -16.90
C TYR A 30 -4.41 -4.68 -17.40
N GLU A 31 -3.50 -3.71 -17.57
CA GLU A 31 -3.76 -2.33 -18.00
C GLU A 31 -5.00 -1.73 -17.30
N PRO A 32 -4.98 -1.55 -15.97
CA PRO A 32 -6.11 -0.94 -15.26
C PRO A 32 -6.31 0.52 -15.68
N ASP A 33 -7.50 1.06 -15.44
CA ASP A 33 -7.80 2.46 -15.74
C ASP A 33 -7.05 3.42 -14.79
N GLU A 34 -6.80 3.00 -13.55
CA GLU A 34 -5.99 3.73 -12.57
C GLU A 34 -5.23 2.79 -11.63
N VAL A 35 -4.10 3.25 -11.13
CA VAL A 35 -3.32 2.60 -10.08
C VAL A 35 -3.18 3.55 -8.89
N PHE A 36 -3.36 3.01 -7.68
CA PHE A 36 -3.03 3.72 -6.44
C PHE A 36 -2.03 2.92 -5.62
N GLN A 37 -1.05 3.58 -5.01
CA GLN A 37 -0.27 3.03 -3.88
C GLN A 37 -0.80 3.67 -2.59
N ILE A 38 -1.19 2.84 -1.62
CA ILE A 38 -2.00 3.26 -0.47
C ILE A 38 -1.21 3.86 0.70
N GLY A 39 0.03 4.30 0.48
CA GLY A 39 0.96 4.77 1.52
C GLY A 39 1.83 3.66 2.09
N ASP A 40 2.84 4.07 2.88
CA ASP A 40 3.99 3.25 3.28
C ASP A 40 4.70 2.65 2.05
N LEU A 41 4.98 3.50 1.07
CA LEU A 41 5.82 3.14 -0.06
C LEU A 41 7.27 2.95 0.40
N VAL A 42 7.77 3.87 1.22
CA VAL A 42 9.14 3.83 1.74
C VAL A 42 9.10 3.71 3.25
N ASP A 43 9.92 2.82 3.82
CA ASP A 43 9.93 2.61 5.27
C ASP A 43 10.60 3.76 6.03
N TYR A 44 11.66 4.32 5.46
CA TYR A 44 12.56 5.27 6.12
C TYR A 44 12.93 4.85 7.56
N PRO A 45 13.73 3.78 7.73
CA PRO A 45 14.07 3.27 9.05
C PRO A 45 14.93 4.25 9.84
N THR A 46 15.87 4.96 9.22
CA THR A 46 16.79 5.90 9.90
C THR A 46 16.05 6.96 10.73
N PRO A 47 15.09 7.75 10.19
CA PRO A 47 14.31 8.72 10.96
C PRO A 47 13.15 8.10 11.77
N SER A 48 13.12 6.78 11.95
CA SER A 48 12.07 6.12 12.72
C SER A 48 12.26 6.35 14.22
N ARG A 49 11.15 6.53 14.95
CA ARG A 49 11.15 6.59 16.42
C ARG A 49 11.82 5.38 17.08
N TRP A 50 11.84 4.23 16.40
CA TRP A 50 12.44 3.00 16.90
C TRP A 50 13.97 3.01 16.85
N ASN A 51 14.55 3.86 16.00
CA ASN A 51 15.99 4.02 15.85
C ASN A 51 16.54 5.23 16.62
N GLN A 52 15.68 6.07 17.19
CA GLN A 52 16.09 7.26 17.95
C GLN A 52 17.06 6.90 19.10
N GLY A 53 18.20 7.59 19.14
CA GLY A 53 19.29 7.37 20.09
C GLY A 53 20.14 6.12 19.83
N THR A 54 19.83 5.33 18.79
CA THR A 54 20.59 4.14 18.41
C THR A 54 21.54 4.44 17.26
N ARG A 55 22.46 3.52 16.95
CA ARG A 55 23.32 3.62 15.76
C ARG A 55 22.53 3.78 14.44
N GLY A 56 21.33 3.20 14.37
CA GLY A 56 20.48 3.23 13.16
C GLY A 56 20.03 4.64 12.76
N GLU A 57 19.85 5.55 13.72
CA GLU A 57 19.51 6.95 13.47
C GLU A 57 20.62 7.70 12.73
N PHE A 58 21.88 7.32 12.96
CA PHE A 58 23.05 7.99 12.37
C PHE A 58 23.47 7.40 11.02
N GLU A 59 22.70 6.46 10.45
CA GLU A 59 23.03 5.84 9.15
C GLU A 59 22.83 6.77 7.95
N GLN A 60 22.06 7.86 8.11
CA GLN A 60 21.82 8.88 7.08
C GLN A 60 21.31 8.31 5.74
N ALA A 61 20.31 7.43 5.79
CA ALA A 61 19.87 6.65 4.63
C ALA A 61 18.72 7.25 3.79
N VAL A 62 18.11 8.37 4.20
CA VAL A 62 16.86 8.88 3.58
C VAL A 62 16.96 8.99 2.05
N MET A 63 18.03 9.59 1.53
CA MET A 63 18.22 9.70 0.08
C MET A 63 18.43 8.33 -0.59
N ARG A 64 19.25 7.46 0.02
CA ARG A 64 19.50 6.10 -0.50
C ARG A 64 18.21 5.29 -0.58
N ASP A 65 17.35 5.40 0.42
CA ASP A 65 16.09 4.65 0.49
C ASP A 65 15.08 5.23 -0.52
N SER A 66 15.05 6.55 -0.71
CA SER A 66 14.28 7.23 -1.76
C SER A 66 14.69 6.77 -3.16
N GLU A 67 15.99 6.79 -3.47
CA GLU A 67 16.52 6.34 -4.76
C GLU A 67 16.29 4.83 -4.97
N THR A 68 16.29 4.05 -3.90
CA THR A 68 15.94 2.63 -3.98
C THR A 68 14.47 2.46 -4.35
N ALA A 69 13.56 3.22 -3.74
CA ALA A 69 12.13 3.19 -4.08
C ALA A 69 11.88 3.60 -5.53
N LYS A 70 12.55 4.64 -6.04
CA LYS A 70 12.50 4.99 -7.46
C LYS A 70 12.89 3.81 -8.34
N ARG A 71 14.06 3.22 -8.09
CA ARG A 71 14.62 2.12 -8.90
C ARG A 71 13.80 0.83 -8.87
N VAL A 72 13.21 0.46 -7.73
CA VAL A 72 12.52 -0.84 -7.57
C VAL A 72 11.01 -0.75 -7.75
N PHE A 73 10.41 0.43 -7.65
CA PHE A 73 8.97 0.63 -7.75
C PHE A 73 8.59 1.57 -8.90
N LEU A 74 9.03 2.83 -8.86
CA LEU A 74 8.55 3.85 -9.81
C LEU A 74 9.05 3.60 -11.24
N GLU A 75 10.36 3.37 -11.42
CA GLU A 75 10.92 3.09 -12.74
C GLU A 75 10.34 1.81 -13.36
N PRO A 76 10.26 0.65 -12.65
CA PRO A 76 9.70 -0.55 -13.25
C PRO A 76 8.20 -0.44 -13.53
N LEU A 77 7.43 0.23 -12.66
CA LEU A 77 6.01 0.48 -12.90
C LEU A 77 5.82 1.35 -14.14
N ARG A 78 6.57 2.44 -14.27
CA ARG A 78 6.48 3.32 -15.45
C ARG A 78 6.98 2.69 -16.75
N LYS A 79 7.84 1.68 -16.69
CA LYS A 79 8.23 0.91 -17.88
C LYS A 79 7.09 0.06 -18.45
N VAL A 80 6.09 -0.27 -17.63
CA VAL A 80 5.01 -1.19 -18.03
C VAL A 80 3.63 -0.54 -17.97
N TYR A 81 3.51 0.67 -17.43
CA TYR A 81 2.22 1.35 -17.23
C TYR A 81 2.35 2.88 -17.31
N ASP A 82 1.75 3.45 -18.36
CA ASP A 82 1.70 4.89 -18.64
C ASP A 82 0.44 5.58 -18.10
N GLY A 83 -0.49 4.83 -17.52
CA GLY A 83 -1.77 5.37 -17.05
C GLY A 83 -1.66 6.17 -15.73
N PRO A 84 -2.80 6.68 -15.24
CA PRO A 84 -2.84 7.46 -14.00
C PRO A 84 -2.33 6.66 -12.80
N LEU A 85 -1.45 7.28 -12.02
CA LEU A 85 -0.87 6.75 -10.80
C LEU A 85 -1.03 7.77 -9.67
N GLY A 86 -1.77 7.40 -8.64
CA GLY A 86 -1.87 8.15 -7.39
C GLY A 86 -1.10 7.47 -6.26
N ILE A 87 -0.46 8.23 -5.39
CA ILE A 87 0.19 7.69 -4.19
C ILE A 87 -0.25 8.49 -2.97
N LEU A 88 -0.73 7.80 -1.94
CA LEU A 88 -1.07 8.38 -0.64
C LEU A 88 0.19 8.43 0.23
N GLU A 89 0.24 9.37 1.17
CA GLU A 89 1.28 9.40 2.20
C GLU A 89 0.92 8.43 3.34
N GLY A 90 1.82 7.51 3.66
CA GLY A 90 1.73 6.69 4.88
C GLY A 90 2.49 7.29 6.06
N ASN A 91 2.34 6.66 7.23
CA ASN A 91 3.04 7.14 8.43
C ASN A 91 4.55 6.84 8.39
N HIS A 92 5.01 5.99 7.48
CA HIS A 92 6.43 5.81 7.21
C HIS A 92 6.95 6.89 6.26
N ASP A 93 6.18 7.23 5.24
CA ASP A 93 6.57 8.21 4.22
C ASP A 93 6.76 9.62 4.81
N GLU A 94 5.99 9.99 5.83
CA GLU A 94 6.13 11.30 6.48
C GLU A 94 7.35 11.45 7.40
N ARG A 95 8.03 10.34 7.75
CA ARG A 95 9.10 10.34 8.76
C ARG A 95 10.21 11.35 8.48
N PRO A 96 10.75 11.51 7.25
CA PRO A 96 11.83 12.47 7.01
C PRO A 96 11.43 13.91 7.37
N ARG A 97 10.27 14.37 6.91
CA ARG A 97 9.78 15.73 7.19
C ARG A 97 9.44 15.93 8.67
N VAL A 98 8.81 14.93 9.31
CA VAL A 98 8.44 15.01 10.74
C VAL A 98 9.68 14.99 11.62
N TYR A 99 10.66 14.14 11.30
CA TYR A 99 11.91 14.03 12.05
C TYR A 99 12.72 15.33 12.03
N LEU A 100 12.81 16.01 10.88
CA LEU A 100 13.48 17.31 10.76
C LEU A 100 12.80 18.35 11.67
N ALA A 101 11.48 18.49 11.56
CA ALA A 101 10.72 19.48 12.32
C ALA A 101 10.83 19.26 13.84
N GLN A 102 10.91 18.00 14.29
CA GLN A 102 11.01 17.65 15.71
C GLN A 102 12.42 17.84 16.28
N ASN A 103 13.47 17.44 15.55
CA ASN A 103 14.84 17.40 16.08
C ASN A 103 15.69 18.62 15.69
N ALA A 104 15.29 19.35 14.65
CA ALA A 104 15.94 20.58 14.20
C ALA A 104 14.89 21.65 13.85
N PRO A 105 14.12 22.15 14.84
CA PRO A 105 13.01 23.09 14.60
C PRO A 105 13.44 24.39 13.92
N ALA A 106 14.68 24.83 14.10
CA ALA A 106 15.26 25.98 13.39
C ALA A 106 15.36 25.77 11.86
N LEU A 107 15.28 24.52 11.39
CA LEU A 107 15.29 24.13 9.99
C LEU A 107 13.90 23.67 9.50
N ALA A 108 12.85 23.82 10.31
CA ALA A 108 11.52 23.32 9.96
C ALA A 108 10.95 23.97 8.69
N GLU A 109 11.40 25.18 8.33
CA GLU A 109 11.04 25.84 7.05
C GLU A 109 11.45 25.02 5.81
N PHE A 110 12.44 24.13 5.94
CA PHE A 110 12.90 23.25 4.86
C PHE A 110 12.16 21.90 4.82
N SER A 111 11.15 21.67 5.66
CA SER A 111 10.46 20.36 5.75
C SER A 111 9.82 19.92 4.44
N ASP A 112 9.39 20.86 3.59
CA ASP A 112 8.82 20.57 2.27
C ASP A 112 9.83 19.88 1.34
N ALA A 113 11.13 20.21 1.45
CA ALA A 113 12.19 19.54 0.69
C ALA A 113 12.35 18.05 1.07
N PHE A 114 11.89 17.69 2.27
CA PHE A 114 11.87 16.30 2.78
C PHE A 114 10.50 15.65 2.67
N HIS A 115 9.55 16.30 2.01
CA HIS A 115 8.29 15.67 1.67
C HIS A 115 8.55 14.52 0.69
N PHE A 116 7.97 13.34 0.95
CA PHE A 116 8.29 12.12 0.21
C PHE A 116 8.03 12.25 -1.29
N SER A 117 7.00 13.01 -1.71
CA SER A 117 6.74 13.29 -3.12
C SER A 117 7.88 14.02 -3.83
N LYS A 118 8.63 14.88 -3.12
CA LYS A 118 9.82 15.56 -3.63
C LYS A 118 11.03 14.65 -3.61
N LEU A 119 11.23 13.91 -2.52
CA LEU A 119 12.31 12.92 -2.43
C LEU A 119 12.20 11.84 -3.52
N LEU A 120 10.99 11.43 -3.85
CA LEU A 120 10.67 10.40 -4.85
C LEU A 120 10.46 10.94 -6.27
N ASP A 121 10.63 12.24 -6.50
CA ASP A 121 10.48 12.88 -7.81
C ASP A 121 9.15 12.56 -8.49
N PHE A 122 8.03 12.77 -7.77
CA PHE A 122 6.70 12.49 -8.31
C PHE A 122 6.42 13.26 -9.60
N ASP A 123 6.93 14.49 -9.72
CA ASP A 123 6.79 15.30 -10.92
C ASP A 123 7.48 14.62 -12.13
N GLY A 124 8.72 14.12 -11.97
CA GLY A 124 9.45 13.40 -13.02
C GLY A 124 8.82 12.06 -13.41
N PHE A 125 8.16 11.37 -12.49
CA PHE A 125 7.44 10.12 -12.76
C PHE A 125 5.95 10.31 -13.09
N GLY A 126 5.45 11.55 -13.20
CA GLY A 126 4.03 11.85 -13.47
C GLY A 126 3.09 11.26 -12.41
N VAL A 127 3.52 11.18 -11.16
CA VAL A 127 2.76 10.64 -10.03
C VAL A 127 1.94 11.75 -9.38
N LYS A 128 0.66 11.46 -9.09
CA LYS A 128 -0.18 12.36 -8.31
C LYS A 128 -0.07 12.02 -6.83
N HIS A 129 0.44 12.95 -6.01
CA HIS A 129 0.25 12.86 -4.57
C HIS A 129 -1.25 13.06 -4.26
N VAL A 130 -1.90 12.02 -3.74
CA VAL A 130 -3.33 12.07 -3.40
C VAL A 130 -3.52 12.22 -1.90
N PRO A 131 -4.42 13.12 -1.46
CA PRO A 131 -4.67 13.31 -0.03
C PRO A 131 -5.42 12.13 0.57
N SER A 132 -5.36 11.98 1.89
CA SER A 132 -6.26 11.08 2.62
C SER A 132 -7.72 11.43 2.33
N PHE A 133 -8.58 10.42 2.38
CA PHE A 133 -10.00 10.49 1.98
C PHE A 133 -10.19 10.81 0.48
N TYR A 134 -9.24 10.39 -0.36
CA TYR A 134 -9.38 10.54 -1.81
C TYR A 134 -10.58 9.73 -2.32
N LYS A 135 -11.53 10.40 -2.97
CA LYS A 135 -12.72 9.77 -3.53
C LYS A 135 -12.36 8.99 -4.80
N VAL A 136 -12.29 7.66 -4.68
CA VAL A 136 -11.99 6.76 -5.81
C VAL A 136 -13.24 6.34 -6.58
N GLY A 137 -14.43 6.44 -5.95
CA GLY A 137 -15.69 6.07 -6.57
C GLY A 137 -16.91 6.53 -5.77
N PRO A 138 -18.11 6.09 -6.16
CA PRO A 138 -19.34 6.33 -5.39
C PRO A 138 -19.19 5.82 -3.95
N ASP A 139 -19.48 6.69 -2.98
CA ASP A 139 -19.48 6.38 -1.54
C ASP A 139 -18.24 5.59 -1.07
N THR A 140 -17.06 5.82 -1.68
CA THR A 140 -15.84 5.06 -1.41
C THR A 140 -14.60 5.94 -1.48
N VAL A 141 -13.75 5.86 -0.47
CA VAL A 141 -12.50 6.64 -0.35
C VAL A 141 -11.29 5.76 -0.08
N LEU A 142 -10.12 6.28 -0.47
CA LEU A 142 -8.80 5.76 -0.10
C LEU A 142 -8.25 6.54 1.09
N ILE A 143 -7.67 5.84 2.07
CA ILE A 143 -6.85 6.40 3.15
C ILE A 143 -5.63 5.48 3.35
N HIS A 144 -4.57 5.92 4.02
CA HIS A 144 -3.54 4.98 4.43
C HIS A 144 -4.02 4.12 5.61
N GLY A 145 -4.59 4.75 6.63
CA GLY A 145 -5.13 4.15 7.84
C GLY A 145 -4.70 4.86 9.12
N HIS A 146 -3.49 5.41 9.16
CA HIS A 146 -2.90 6.07 10.33
C HIS A 146 -3.63 7.36 10.73
N GLU A 147 -4.41 7.94 9.81
CA GLU A 147 -5.19 9.16 9.99
C GLU A 147 -6.33 8.98 10.99
N ILE A 148 -6.82 7.74 11.19
CA ILE A 148 -7.94 7.43 12.08
C ILE A 148 -7.49 6.49 13.20
N LYS A 149 -7.67 6.92 14.44
CA LYS A 149 -7.32 6.12 15.62
C LYS A 149 -8.22 4.88 15.79
N GLY A 150 -7.59 3.81 16.27
CA GLY A 150 -8.23 2.55 16.64
C GLY A 150 -8.12 1.52 15.52
N MET A 151 -7.36 0.45 15.81
CA MET A 151 -7.10 -0.67 14.90
C MET A 151 -7.63 -1.97 15.50
N SER A 152 -8.10 -2.87 14.65
CA SER A 152 -8.52 -4.21 15.07
C SER A 152 -7.43 -5.24 14.75
N GLN A 153 -7.41 -6.37 15.45
CA GLN A 153 -6.55 -7.51 15.12
C GLN A 153 -7.20 -8.49 14.13
N ILE A 154 -8.39 -8.16 13.61
CA ILE A 154 -9.13 -9.00 12.67
C ILE A 154 -9.15 -8.31 11.30
N ALA A 155 -8.75 -9.03 10.26
CA ALA A 155 -8.66 -8.50 8.90
C ALA A 155 -10.00 -7.90 8.41
N GLY A 156 -9.93 -6.83 7.64
CA GLY A 156 -11.03 -5.99 7.17
C GLY A 156 -11.71 -5.13 8.25
N THR A 157 -11.45 -5.37 9.54
CA THR A 157 -12.22 -4.74 10.62
C THR A 157 -11.80 -3.31 10.91
N SER A 158 -10.52 -2.96 10.79
CA SER A 158 -10.10 -1.57 11.02
C SER A 158 -10.70 -0.66 9.94
N ALA A 159 -10.55 -1.06 8.67
CA ALA A 159 -11.18 -0.38 7.54
C ALA A 159 -12.70 -0.25 7.72
N TYR A 160 -13.38 -1.31 8.16
CA TYR A 160 -14.83 -1.25 8.38
C TYR A 160 -15.19 -0.29 9.52
N ASN A 161 -14.49 -0.35 10.65
CA ASN A 161 -14.74 0.56 11.76
C ASN A 161 -14.49 2.02 11.35
N HIS A 162 -13.50 2.27 10.50
CA HIS A 162 -13.22 3.59 9.93
C HIS A 162 -14.32 4.02 8.98
N ALA A 163 -14.78 3.13 8.10
CA ALA A 163 -15.91 3.36 7.21
C ALA A 163 -17.20 3.73 7.96
N ALA A 164 -17.49 3.00 9.04
CA ALA A 164 -18.65 3.27 9.89
C ALA A 164 -18.56 4.64 10.58
N LYS A 165 -17.38 5.04 11.05
CA LYS A 165 -17.15 6.38 11.65
C LYS A 165 -17.23 7.50 10.61
N ALA A 166 -16.66 7.29 9.43
CA ALA A 166 -16.58 8.30 8.38
C ALA A 166 -17.88 8.41 7.56
N GLY A 167 -18.78 7.43 7.66
CA GLY A 167 -20.02 7.41 6.91
C GLY A 167 -19.86 7.08 5.43
N VAL A 168 -18.71 6.54 5.00
CA VAL A 168 -18.34 6.23 3.62
C VAL A 168 -17.57 4.90 3.59
N ASN A 169 -17.58 4.15 2.49
CA ASN A 169 -16.73 2.94 2.39
C ASN A 169 -15.25 3.31 2.33
N VAL A 170 -14.40 2.48 2.94
CA VAL A 170 -12.97 2.78 3.10
C VAL A 170 -12.10 1.65 2.53
N VAL A 171 -11.11 2.02 1.73
CA VAL A 171 -10.00 1.17 1.32
C VAL A 171 -8.73 1.70 1.99
N MET A 172 -7.95 0.84 2.64
CA MET A 172 -6.78 1.25 3.41
C MET A 172 -5.67 0.19 3.50
N GLY A 173 -4.45 0.66 3.77
CA GLY A 173 -3.26 -0.14 4.09
C GLY A 173 -2.99 -0.16 5.60
N HIS A 174 -1.77 0.20 6.01
CA HIS A 174 -1.26 0.46 7.37
C HIS A 174 -1.22 -0.73 8.32
N THR A 175 -2.16 -1.64 8.14
CA THR A 175 -2.48 -2.73 9.04
C THR A 175 -1.80 -4.03 8.66
N HIS A 176 -1.27 -4.08 7.43
CA HIS A 176 -0.67 -5.24 6.78
C HIS A 176 -1.62 -6.44 6.66
N ARG A 177 -2.91 -6.24 6.94
CA ARG A 177 -3.95 -7.26 6.87
C ARG A 177 -4.70 -7.17 5.56
N LEU A 178 -5.17 -8.32 5.06
CA LEU A 178 -5.94 -8.41 3.84
C LEU A 178 -7.34 -8.90 4.16
N GLY A 179 -8.36 -8.08 3.86
CA GLY A 179 -9.73 -8.52 4.03
C GLY A 179 -10.77 -7.44 3.76
N VAL A 180 -11.94 -7.88 3.28
CA VAL A 180 -13.12 -7.02 3.13
C VAL A 180 -14.15 -7.41 4.17
N ARG A 181 -14.56 -6.45 5.02
CA ARG A 181 -15.64 -6.64 5.98
C ARG A 181 -16.82 -5.76 5.61
N ARG A 182 -18.02 -6.36 5.64
CA ARG A 182 -19.30 -5.72 5.31
C ARG A 182 -20.21 -5.78 6.53
N HIS A 183 -21.03 -4.76 6.70
CA HIS A 183 -22.12 -4.76 7.66
C HIS A 183 -23.28 -3.94 7.09
N THR A 184 -24.49 -4.45 7.24
CA THR A 184 -25.71 -3.74 6.88
C THR A 184 -26.44 -3.35 8.16
N ALA A 185 -26.59 -2.06 8.39
CA ALA A 185 -27.39 -1.53 9.48
C ALA A 185 -28.80 -1.21 8.97
N GLY A 186 -29.82 -1.71 9.65
CA GLY A 186 -31.23 -1.48 9.29
C GLY A 186 -32.14 -2.53 9.89
N TYR A 187 -33.44 -2.25 9.88
CA TYR A 187 -34.49 -3.20 10.26
C TYR A 187 -35.38 -3.50 9.04
N VAL A 188 -36.18 -4.57 9.13
CA VAL A 188 -37.11 -4.96 8.08
C VAL A 188 -38.20 -3.89 7.93
N GLY A 189 -38.24 -3.21 6.78
CA GLY A 189 -39.17 -2.11 6.49
C GLY A 189 -38.58 -0.70 6.60
N GLY A 190 -37.31 -0.58 7.00
CA GLY A 190 -36.54 0.66 6.87
C GLY A 190 -35.68 0.69 5.60
N GLU A 191 -34.81 1.69 5.48
CA GLU A 191 -33.81 1.82 4.41
C GLU A 191 -32.44 1.29 4.92
N PRO A 192 -32.09 0.02 4.67
CA PRO A 192 -30.84 -0.54 5.17
C PRO A 192 -29.63 0.10 4.47
N VAL A 193 -28.62 0.45 5.26
CA VAL A 193 -27.35 0.99 4.75
C VAL A 193 -26.26 -0.06 4.91
N THR A 194 -25.69 -0.50 3.80
CA THR A 194 -24.49 -1.33 3.79
C THR A 194 -23.24 -0.44 3.80
N ARG A 195 -22.33 -0.74 4.73
CA ARG A 195 -20.98 -0.17 4.78
C ARG A 195 -19.97 -1.29 4.72
N TRP A 196 -18.86 -1.02 4.07
CA TRP A 196 -17.75 -1.94 4.00
C TRP A 196 -16.41 -1.25 4.14
N GLY A 197 -15.45 -2.01 4.64
CA GLY A 197 -14.05 -1.62 4.69
C GLY A 197 -13.17 -2.70 4.08
N PHE A 198 -12.13 -2.27 3.40
CA PHE A 198 -11.15 -3.12 2.75
C PHE A 198 -9.73 -2.78 3.25
N GLU A 199 -9.10 -3.71 3.96
CA GLU A 199 -7.66 -3.67 4.23
C GLU A 199 -6.96 -4.42 3.08
N VAL A 200 -5.99 -3.79 2.41
CA VAL A 200 -5.42 -4.28 1.12
C VAL A 200 -4.18 -5.18 1.26
N GLY A 201 -3.79 -5.57 2.47
CA GLY A 201 -2.64 -6.43 2.71
C GLY A 201 -1.32 -5.67 2.82
N ASN A 202 -0.22 -6.33 2.45
CA ASN A 202 1.12 -5.75 2.31
C ASN A 202 1.92 -6.50 1.23
N LEU A 203 3.00 -5.89 0.75
CA LEU A 203 4.03 -6.50 -0.10
C LEU A 203 5.40 -6.46 0.58
N MET A 204 5.42 -6.41 1.92
CA MET A 204 6.62 -6.47 2.73
C MET A 204 7.09 -7.93 2.88
N ASP A 205 8.41 -8.13 2.91
CA ASP A 205 8.99 -9.35 3.45
C ASP A 205 8.97 -9.28 4.98
N ALA A 206 7.98 -9.95 5.59
CA ALA A 206 7.77 -9.94 7.04
C ALA A 206 8.99 -10.40 7.85
N SER A 207 9.94 -11.15 7.25
CA SER A 207 11.18 -11.54 7.93
C SER A 207 12.12 -10.35 8.19
N LYS A 208 11.93 -9.24 7.48
CA LYS A 208 12.70 -8.00 7.63
C LYS A 208 12.07 -7.03 8.64
N ALA A 209 10.88 -7.33 9.16
CA ALA A 209 10.18 -6.49 10.12
C ALA A 209 10.79 -6.59 11.54
N GLN A 210 11.93 -5.93 11.75
CA GLN A 210 12.66 -5.97 13.03
C GLN A 210 11.85 -5.43 14.22
N TYR A 211 10.87 -4.55 13.98
CA TYR A 211 10.03 -3.95 15.01
C TYR A 211 9.03 -4.92 15.67
N LEU A 212 8.82 -6.11 15.09
CA LEU A 212 8.00 -7.15 15.73
C LEU A 212 8.70 -7.79 16.95
N GLY A 213 10.02 -7.63 17.06
CA GLY A 213 10.83 -8.23 18.12
C GLY A 213 11.00 -9.75 17.98
N VAL A 214 11.83 -10.32 18.86
CA VAL A 214 12.09 -11.77 18.88
C VAL A 214 10.82 -12.52 19.26
N GLY A 215 10.37 -13.44 18.39
CA GLY A 215 9.14 -14.21 18.61
C GLY A 215 7.85 -13.43 18.30
N GLY A 216 7.95 -12.27 17.64
CA GLY A 216 6.79 -11.50 17.22
C GLY A 216 5.84 -12.30 16.34
N VAL A 217 4.56 -12.32 16.72
CA VAL A 217 3.51 -12.97 15.95
C VAL A 217 2.76 -11.89 15.17
N ALA A 218 2.91 -11.92 13.84
CA ALA A 218 2.15 -11.06 12.94
C ALA A 218 0.94 -11.81 12.38
N ASN A 219 -0.22 -11.16 12.38
CA ASN A 219 -1.46 -11.62 11.74
C ASN A 219 -1.62 -11.03 10.32
N TRP A 220 -0.51 -10.85 9.60
CA TRP A 220 -0.45 -10.16 8.32
C TRP A 220 -0.73 -11.08 7.14
N GLN A 221 -1.21 -10.51 6.04
CA GLN A 221 -1.45 -11.21 4.78
C GLN A 221 -0.81 -10.43 3.64
N ALA A 222 -0.02 -11.13 2.82
CA ALA A 222 0.54 -10.55 1.61
C ALA A 222 -0.58 -10.43 0.55
N GLY A 223 -0.70 -9.27 -0.07
CA GLY A 223 -1.80 -9.02 -0.98
C GLY A 223 -1.85 -7.61 -1.53
N PHE A 224 -2.80 -7.40 -2.45
CA PHE A 224 -3.17 -6.09 -2.98
C PHE A 224 -4.67 -6.07 -3.30
N GLY A 225 -5.19 -4.94 -3.75
CA GLY A 225 -6.61 -4.76 -4.06
C GLY A 225 -6.92 -4.49 -5.52
N ILE A 226 -8.09 -4.95 -5.94
CA ILE A 226 -8.74 -4.51 -7.19
C ILE A 226 -10.10 -3.93 -6.82
N LEU A 227 -10.44 -2.78 -7.40
CA LEU A 227 -11.76 -2.17 -7.29
C LEU A 227 -12.40 -2.12 -8.67
N TYR A 228 -13.63 -2.61 -8.78
CA TYR A 228 -14.49 -2.34 -9.92
C TYR A 228 -15.40 -1.18 -9.58
N VAL A 229 -15.11 -0.02 -10.17
CA VAL A 229 -15.80 1.25 -9.91
C VAL A 229 -16.89 1.45 -10.97
N GLY A 230 -18.13 1.36 -10.53
CA GLY A 230 -19.33 1.59 -11.32
C GLY A 230 -19.83 3.03 -11.21
N GLN A 231 -20.99 3.28 -11.81
CA GLN A 231 -21.64 4.59 -11.71
C GLN A 231 -22.20 4.86 -10.32
N TYR A 232 -22.65 3.81 -9.62
CA TYR A 232 -23.37 3.90 -8.35
C TYR A 232 -22.70 3.14 -7.21
N ASP A 233 -21.75 2.28 -7.52
CA ASP A 233 -21.17 1.33 -6.57
C ASP A 233 -19.67 1.12 -6.82
N VAL A 234 -19.02 0.53 -5.83
CA VAL A 234 -17.65 0.04 -5.92
C VAL A 234 -17.60 -1.37 -5.36
N SER A 235 -17.08 -2.30 -6.14
CA SER A 235 -16.92 -3.71 -5.75
C SER A 235 -15.44 -4.00 -5.44
N PRO A 236 -15.06 -4.19 -4.16
CA PRO A 236 -13.68 -4.50 -3.77
C PRO A 236 -13.39 -6.01 -3.87
N VAL A 237 -12.21 -6.33 -4.39
CA VAL A 237 -11.65 -7.68 -4.46
C VAL A 237 -10.28 -7.69 -3.81
N ALA A 238 -10.13 -8.54 -2.79
CA ALA A 238 -8.86 -8.85 -2.17
C ALA A 238 -8.11 -9.88 -3.01
N VAL A 239 -6.84 -9.61 -3.33
CA VAL A 239 -5.98 -10.54 -4.06
C VAL A 239 -4.87 -11.03 -3.14
N ASP A 240 -4.94 -12.30 -2.77
CA ASP A 240 -3.90 -12.96 -1.96
C ASP A 240 -2.63 -13.18 -2.79
N VAL A 241 -1.50 -12.70 -2.29
CA VAL A 241 -0.18 -13.05 -2.81
C VAL A 241 0.37 -14.25 -2.03
N ARG A 242 0.74 -15.30 -2.75
CA ARG A 242 1.27 -16.54 -2.19
C ARG A 242 2.74 -16.39 -1.83
N LYS A 243 3.26 -17.31 -1.00
CA LYS A 243 4.66 -17.34 -0.57
C LYS A 243 5.69 -17.38 -1.71
N ASP A 244 5.30 -17.89 -2.88
CA ASP A 244 6.17 -17.93 -4.06
C ASP A 244 6.08 -16.65 -4.92
N GLY A 245 5.34 -15.64 -4.46
CA GLY A 245 5.06 -14.38 -5.14
C GLY A 245 3.94 -14.47 -6.17
N SER A 246 3.33 -15.64 -6.40
CA SER A 246 2.24 -15.79 -7.38
C SER A 246 0.89 -15.39 -6.80
N PHE A 247 -0.06 -15.05 -7.66
CA PHE A 247 -1.44 -14.73 -7.29
C PHE A 247 -2.41 -15.05 -8.44
N VAL A 248 -3.71 -14.97 -8.17
CA VAL A 248 -4.76 -15.23 -9.16
C VAL A 248 -5.66 -14.02 -9.27
N VAL A 249 -5.88 -13.54 -10.49
CA VAL A 249 -6.84 -12.48 -10.82
C VAL A 249 -7.72 -13.00 -11.94
N GLU A 250 -9.03 -12.91 -11.75
CA GLU A 250 -10.05 -13.29 -12.76
C GLU A 250 -9.90 -14.71 -13.34
N GLY A 251 -9.31 -15.63 -12.57
CA GLY A 251 -9.09 -17.02 -12.98
C GLY A 251 -7.69 -17.30 -13.56
N ASP A 252 -6.94 -16.25 -13.92
CA ASP A 252 -5.59 -16.36 -14.45
C ASP A 252 -4.54 -16.23 -13.36
N ARG A 253 -3.48 -17.04 -13.47
CA ARG A 253 -2.38 -17.08 -12.51
C ARG A 253 -1.18 -16.27 -13.01
N TYR A 254 -0.76 -15.30 -12.20
CA TYR A 254 0.39 -14.44 -12.45
C TYR A 254 1.58 -14.84 -11.55
N GLY A 255 2.80 -14.61 -12.02
CA GLY A 255 4.02 -14.82 -11.22
C GLY A 255 4.35 -16.28 -10.89
N ALA A 256 3.67 -17.26 -11.52
CA ALA A 256 3.89 -18.67 -11.25
C ALA A 256 5.29 -19.13 -11.71
N LEU A 257 5.97 -19.86 -10.84
CA LEU A 257 7.18 -20.59 -11.20
C LEU A 257 6.82 -21.78 -12.08
N ARG A 258 6.99 -21.66 -13.40
CA ARG A 258 6.95 -22.85 -14.27
C ARG A 258 8.30 -23.56 -14.16
N ARG A 259 8.30 -24.80 -13.68
CA ARG A 259 9.47 -25.68 -13.82
C ARG A 259 9.46 -26.25 -15.24
N ALA A 260 10.53 -26.03 -15.99
CA ALA A 260 10.77 -26.76 -17.23
C ALA A 260 10.96 -28.25 -16.93
N ARG A 261 10.79 -29.10 -17.95
CA ARG A 261 10.98 -30.56 -17.85
C ARG A 261 12.38 -30.96 -17.37
N ASN A 262 13.37 -30.07 -17.45
CA ASN A 262 14.74 -30.24 -16.97
C ASN A 262 14.96 -29.77 -15.52
N GLY A 263 13.91 -29.37 -14.80
CA GLY A 263 13.97 -28.91 -13.41
C GLY A 263 14.39 -27.45 -13.23
N GLN A 264 14.70 -26.71 -14.30
CA GLN A 264 15.02 -25.29 -14.22
C GLN A 264 13.75 -24.42 -14.17
N PHE A 265 13.82 -23.30 -13.44
CA PHE A 265 12.73 -22.33 -13.38
C PHE A 265 12.69 -21.49 -14.67
N VAL A 266 11.52 -21.36 -15.27
CA VAL A 266 11.26 -20.49 -16.43
C VAL A 266 10.13 -19.53 -16.06
N ALA A 267 10.26 -18.26 -16.43
CA ALA A 267 9.17 -17.30 -16.32
C ALA A 267 8.02 -17.75 -17.23
N ALA A 268 6.77 -17.71 -16.73
CA ALA A 268 5.60 -17.97 -17.57
C ALA A 268 5.43 -16.79 -18.55
N ALA A 269 5.28 -17.10 -19.83
CA ALA A 269 4.76 -16.17 -20.83
C ALA A 269 3.28 -15.90 -20.59
#